data_AF-A0AA42HH12-F1
#
_entry.id   AF-A0AA42HH12-F1
#
_cell.length_a   1.000
_cell.length_b   1.000
_cell.length_c   1.000
_cell.angle_alpha   90.00
_cell.angle_beta   90.00
_cell.angle_gamma   90.00
#
_symmetry.space_group_name_H-M   'P 1'
#
loop_
_entity.id
_entity.type
_entity.pdbx_description
1 polymer ?
#
loop_
_entity_poly.entity_id
_entity_poly.type
_entity_poly.pdbx_seq_one_letter_code
_entity_poly.pdbx_strand_id
1 'polypeptide(L)'
;MPDVIEWQYLDNGTWRKVHPARVDEVRAEGHQVRKLYAIPADQVLVPRALVEEAARFLDALAPPNSAEDQTAQDLRTILHP
;
A
#
# COMPACT_ATOMS: atom_id res chain seq x y z
N MET A 1 -10.09 -16.88 3.43
CA MET A 1 -10.71 -15.92 2.50
C MET A 1 -10.01 -14.59 2.69
N PRO A 2 -9.59 -13.87 1.64
CA PRO A 2 -8.93 -12.57 1.79
C PRO A 2 -9.90 -11.53 2.35
N ASP A 3 -9.40 -10.65 3.24
CA ASP A 3 -10.20 -9.58 3.82
C ASP A 3 -10.54 -8.55 2.75
N VAL A 4 -11.83 -8.30 2.52
CA VAL A 4 -12.29 -7.31 1.54
C VAL A 4 -12.44 -5.96 2.24
N ILE A 5 -11.76 -4.96 1.70
CA ILE A 5 -11.85 -3.57 2.17
C ILE A 5 -12.47 -2.72 1.08
N GLU A 6 -13.56 -2.02 1.40
CA GLU A 6 -14.21 -1.09 0.48
C GLU A 6 -13.62 0.32 0.66
N TRP A 7 -13.34 1.00 -0.45
CA TRP A 7 -12.81 2.35 -0.47
C TRP A 7 -13.65 3.26 -1.35
N GLN A 8 -13.98 4.44 -0.85
CA GLN A 8 -14.68 5.50 -1.56
C GLN A 8 -13.65 6.44 -2.19
N TYR A 9 -13.86 6.78 -3.46
CA TYR A 9 -13.15 7.88 -4.10
C TYR A 9 -13.82 9.20 -3.76
N LEU A 10 -13.04 10.17 -3.28
CA LEU A 10 -13.52 11.50 -2.92
C LEU A 10 -13.18 12.50 -4.04
N ASP A 11 -13.98 13.56 -4.15
CA ASP A 11 -13.84 14.58 -5.21
C ASP A 11 -12.51 15.35 -5.16
N ASN A 12 -11.84 15.34 -4.00
CA ASN A 12 -10.50 15.91 -3.84
C ASN A 12 -9.37 14.99 -4.35
N GLY A 13 -9.72 13.89 -5.04
CA GLY A 13 -8.78 12.93 -5.60
C GLY A 13 -8.22 11.90 -4.62
N THR A 14 -8.69 11.89 -3.37
CA THR A 14 -8.21 10.97 -2.34
C THR A 14 -9.12 9.76 -2.16
N TRP A 15 -8.57 8.69 -1.58
CA TRP A 15 -9.30 7.48 -1.25
C TRP A 15 -9.56 7.40 0.25
N ARG A 16 -10.77 7.00 0.64
CA ARG A 16 -11.14 6.78 2.05
C ARG A 16 -11.70 5.38 2.26
N LYS A 17 -11.25 4.69 3.32
CA LYS A 17 -11.81 3.40 3.73
C LYS A 17 -13.26 3.56 4.18
N VAL A 18 -14.14 2.72 3.65
CA VAL A 18 -15.57 2.67 3.98
C VAL A 18 -15.81 1.53 4.97
N HIS A 19 -16.60 1.79 6.00
CA HIS A 19 -17.03 0.76 6.93
C HIS A 19 -18.00 -0.21 6.20
N PRO A 20 -17.86 -1.54 6.34
CA PRO A 20 -18.68 -2.50 5.60
C PRO A 20 -20.19 -2.26 5.70
N ALA A 21 -20.67 -1.86 6.88
CA ALA A 21 -22.09 -1.55 7.13
C ALA A 21 -22.63 -0.32 6.37
N ARG A 22 -21.77 0.51 5.77
CA ARG A 22 -22.14 1.78 5.12
C ARG A 22 -21.91 1.77 3.60
N VAL A 23 -21.47 0.65 3.04
CA VAL A 23 -21.12 0.55 1.61
C VAL A 23 -22.33 0.86 0.73
N ASP A 24 -23.50 0.33 1.09
CA ASP A 24 -24.71 0.52 0.30
C ASP A 24 -25.23 1.96 0.36
N GLU A 25 -25.10 2.63 1.52
CA GLU A 25 -25.41 4.06 1.67
C GLU A 25 -24.53 4.91 0.75
N VAL A 26 -23.21 4.69 0.80
CA VAL A 26 -22.24 5.47 0.01
C VAL A 26 -22.46 5.28 -1.50
N ARG A 27 -22.84 4.06 -1.94
CA ARG A 27 -23.21 3.81 -3.34
C ARG A 27 -24.51 4.49 -3.73
N ALA A 28 -25.52 4.48 -2.85
CA ALA A 28 -26.80 5.13 -3.08
C ALA A 28 -26.66 6.67 -3.18
N GLU A 29 -25.68 7.25 -2.48
CA GLU A 29 -25.28 8.66 -2.59
C GLU A 29 -24.54 8.99 -3.91
N GLY A 30 -24.31 7.99 -4.78
CA GLY A 30 -23.69 8.18 -6.09
C GLY A 30 -22.16 8.18 -6.07
N HIS A 31 -21.54 7.92 -4.92
CA HIS A 31 -20.09 7.88 -4.82
C HIS A 31 -19.50 6.59 -5.40
N GLN A 32 -18.33 6.73 -6.04
CA GLN A 32 -17.60 5.57 -6.54
C GLN A 32 -16.96 4.81 -5.37
N VAL A 33 -17.38 3.55 -5.19
CA VAL A 33 -16.77 2.63 -4.22
C VAL A 33 -16.07 1.49 -4.95
N ARG A 34 -14.82 1.19 -4.56
CA ARG A 34 -14.05 0.06 -5.07
C ARG A 34 -13.80 -0.96 -3.97
N LYS A 35 -13.88 -2.24 -4.33
CA LYS A 35 -13.45 -3.36 -3.50
C LYS A 35 -11.96 -3.60 -3.71
N LEU A 36 -11.19 -3.54 -2.64
CA LEU A 36 -9.79 -3.94 -2.61
C LEU A 36 -9.66 -5.17 -1.72
N TYR A 37 -8.82 -6.11 -2.14
CA TYR A 37 -8.50 -7.29 -1.33
C TYR A 37 -7.25 -6.95 -0.51
N ALA A 38 -7.36 -7.03 0.81
CA ALA A 38 -6.19 -7.05 1.67
C ALA A 38 -5.50 -8.40 1.48
N ILE A 39 -4.28 -8.35 0.96
CA ILE A 39 -3.40 -9.50 0.84
C ILE A 39 -2.47 -9.44 2.07
N PRO A 40 -2.43 -10.49 2.90
CA PRO A 40 -1.44 -10.60 3.97
C PRO A 40 -0.02 -10.34 3.43
N ALA A 41 0.83 -9.63 4.18
CA ALA A 41 2.13 -9.20 3.68
C ALA A 41 3.03 -10.38 3.26
N ASP A 42 2.88 -11.54 3.92
CA ASP A 42 3.53 -12.81 3.62
C ASP A 42 3.05 -13.47 2.30
N GLN A 43 1.94 -13.01 1.73
CA GLN A 43 1.35 -13.52 0.50
C GLN A 43 1.58 -12.59 -0.71
N VAL A 44 2.14 -11.40 -0.50
CA VAL A 44 2.47 -10.48 -1.59
C VAL A 44 3.81 -10.93 -2.20
N LEU A 45 3.73 -11.61 -3.35
CA LEU A 45 4.90 -11.81 -4.21
C LEU A 45 5.26 -10.46 -4.84
N VAL A 46 6.23 -9.77 -4.24
CA VAL A 46 6.76 -8.52 -4.80
C VAL A 46 7.80 -8.87 -5.88
N PRO A 47 7.67 -8.38 -7.12
CA PRO A 47 8.69 -8.55 -8.14
C PRO A 47 10.02 -7.99 -7.63
N ARG A 48 11.10 -8.76 -7.80
CA ARG A 48 12.44 -8.36 -7.36
C ARG A 48 12.84 -6.96 -7.85
N ALA A 49 12.53 -6.64 -9.11
CA ALA A 49 12.82 -5.33 -9.69
C ALA A 49 12.19 -4.16 -8.91
N LEU A 50 10.99 -4.36 -8.35
CA LEU A 50 10.29 -3.33 -7.58
C LEU A 50 10.96 -3.11 -6.21
N VAL A 51 11.50 -4.18 -5.62
CA VAL A 51 12.32 -4.10 -4.39
C VAL A 51 13.64 -3.37 -4.67
N GLU A 52 14.28 -3.65 -5.82
CA GLU A 52 15.51 -2.97 -6.25
C GLU A 52 15.29 -1.47 -6.50
N GLU A 53 14.18 -1.09 -7.14
CA GLU A 53 13.81 0.32 -7.34
C GLU A 53 13.52 1.04 -6.03
N ALA A 54 12.78 0.41 -5.12
CA ALA A 54 12.49 0.96 -3.80
C ALA A 54 13.76 1.19 -2.97
N ALA A 55 14.68 0.22 -2.95
CA ALA A 55 15.97 0.35 -2.27
C ALA A 55 16.78 1.53 -2.83
N ARG A 56 16.90 1.62 -4.17
CA ARG A 56 17.62 2.72 -4.84
C ARG A 56 17.01 4.10 -4.56
N PHE A 57 15.68 4.18 -4.53
CA PHE A 57 14.98 5.43 -4.22
C PHE A 57 15.26 5.88 -2.78
N LEU A 58 15.19 4.97 -1.82
CA LEU A 58 15.48 5.27 -0.43
C LEU A 58 16.95 5.64 -0.24
N ASP A 59 17.90 4.93 -0.86
CA ASP A 59 19.32 5.29 -0.79
C ASP A 59 19.61 6.72 -1.30
N ALA A 60 18.84 7.20 -2.28
CA ALA A 60 19.03 8.53 -2.85
C ALA A 60 18.48 9.66 -1.96
N LEU A 61 17.55 9.36 -1.05
CA LEU A 61 16.77 10.37 -0.33
C LEU A 61 16.83 10.25 1.19
N ALA A 62 17.19 9.09 1.72
CA ALA A 62 17.19 8.82 3.15
C ALA A 62 18.36 9.53 3.85
N PRO A 63 18.09 10.38 4.86
CA PRO A 63 19.15 10.89 5.72
C PRO A 63 19.84 9.74 6.47
N PRO A 64 21.15 9.84 6.75
CA PRO A 64 21.86 8.82 7.53
C PRO A 64 21.21 8.58 8.90
N ASN A 65 21.07 7.30 9.29
CA ASN A 65 20.45 6.85 10.55
C ASN A 65 18.96 7.21 10.70
N SER A 66 18.26 7.46 9.60
CA SER A 66 16.79 7.62 9.60
C SER A 66 16.07 6.27 9.52
N ALA A 67 14.75 6.27 9.75
CA ALA A 67 13.93 5.07 9.55
C ALA A 67 13.95 4.61 8.08
N GLU A 68 14.06 5.56 7.16
CA GLU A 68 14.18 5.35 5.72
C GLU A 68 15.52 4.70 5.35
N ASP A 69 16.62 5.08 6.01
CA ASP A 69 17.95 4.47 5.83
C ASP A 69 17.96 3.03 6.34
N GLN A 70 17.37 2.78 7.51
CA GLN A 70 17.16 1.40 8.02
C GLN A 70 16.33 0.57 7.04
N THR A 71 15.26 1.15 6.48
CA THR A 71 14.42 0.48 5.49
C THR A 71 15.21 0.16 4.21
N ALA A 72 16.07 1.06 3.74
CA ALA A 72 16.93 0.81 2.59
C ALA A 72 17.93 -0.33 2.84
N GLN A 73 18.47 -0.44 4.06
CA GLN A 73 19.33 -1.55 4.48
C GLN A 73 18.58 -2.89 4.53
N ASP A 74 17.36 -2.89 5.04
CA ASP A 74 16.52 -4.08 5.11
C ASP A 74 16.17 -4.60 3.70
N LEU A 75 15.81 -3.70 2.77
CA LEU A 75 15.55 -4.06 1.38
C LEU A 75 16.79 -4.63 0.67
N ARG A 76 17.98 -4.07 0.92
CA ARG A 76 19.25 -4.61 0.38
C ARG A 76 19.54 -6.02 0.89
N THR A 77 19.27 -6.27 2.17
CA THR A 77 19.43 -7.61 2.78
C THR A 77 18.48 -8.63 2.14
N ILE A 78 17.25 -8.23 1.82
CA ILE A 78 16.28 -9.09 1.10
C ILE A 78 16.76 -9.37 -0.33
N LEU A 79 17.37 -8.40 -1.00
CA LEU A 79 17.88 -8.54 -2.36
C LEU A 79 19.17 -9.36 -2.43
N HIS A 80 20.03 -9.27 -1.42
CA HIS A 80 21.35 -9.91 -1.37
C HIS A 80 21.52 -10.64 -0.03
N PRO A 81 20.82 -11.78 0.17
CA PRO A 81 20.88 -12.55 1.40
C PRO A 81 22.23 -13.24 1.64
#